data_AF-A0A920UQ28-F1
#
_entry.id   AF-A0A920UQ28-F1
#
_cell.length_a   1.000
_cell.length_b   1.000
_cell.length_c   1.000
_cell.angle_alpha   90.00
_cell.angle_beta   90.00
_cell.angle_gamma   90.00
#
_symmetry.space_group_name_H-M   'P 1'
#
loop_
_entity.id
_entity.type
_entity.pdbx_description
1 polymer ?
#
loop_
_entity_poly.entity_id
_entity_poly.type
_entity_poly.pdbx_seq_one_letter_code
_entity_poly.pdbx_strand_id
1 'polypeptide(L)'
;METPGDATVFGIWGVSENDLWAVGGNIINGAFAWRYNGDKWENAERFPAGLSRTQSLFKVWGENSEKVWLIGTNGKTIFFNGKDFIGQSTKTQYPLFTIHGNNNFNTTIVGGLVKGIILEYIDDSWVEKSPKNTPHLMGIFRRENQAYAVGINTSVLHQINNEQWEKIDTGIKSKKGLHSVWIDEKGGVWTVGGDVLAPPLTEGIMLYRSP
;
A
#
# COMPACT_ATOMS: atom_id res chain seq x y z
N MET A 1 24.32 -7.96 6.93
CA MET A 1 23.66 -8.84 5.95
C MET A 1 23.62 -8.09 4.64
N GLU A 2 24.00 -8.75 3.55
CA GLU A 2 24.07 -8.12 2.21
C GLU A 2 22.75 -8.29 1.47
N THR A 3 22.39 -7.30 0.66
CA THR A 3 21.24 -7.34 -0.26
C THR A 3 21.71 -7.66 -1.69
N PRO A 4 20.86 -8.27 -2.55
CA PRO A 4 21.22 -8.56 -3.94
C PRO A 4 21.53 -7.33 -4.81
N GLY A 5 21.18 -6.12 -4.36
CA GLY A 5 21.46 -4.87 -5.05
C GLY A 5 21.42 -3.66 -4.11
N ASP A 6 21.64 -2.49 -4.70
CA ASP A 6 21.80 -1.19 -4.03
C ASP A 6 20.66 -0.19 -4.32
N ALA A 7 19.65 -0.62 -5.08
CA ALA A 7 18.48 0.19 -5.37
C ALA A 7 17.66 0.46 -4.10
N THR A 8 16.94 1.59 -4.08
CA THR A 8 16.10 1.97 -2.94
C THR A 8 15.03 0.91 -2.68
N VAL A 9 14.97 0.41 -1.45
CA VAL A 9 13.86 -0.40 -0.93
C VAL A 9 12.76 0.54 -0.47
N PHE A 10 11.57 0.43 -1.07
CA PHE A 10 10.41 1.25 -0.70
C PHE A 10 9.46 0.55 0.25
N GLY A 11 9.36 -0.78 0.17
CA GLY A 11 8.43 -1.57 0.98
C GLY A 11 9.04 -2.87 1.48
N ILE A 12 8.72 -3.22 2.72
CA ILE A 12 9.02 -4.52 3.32
C ILE A 12 7.76 -5.07 3.99
N TRP A 13 7.57 -6.39 3.89
CA TRP A 13 6.51 -7.15 4.55
C TRP A 13 7.00 -8.56 4.84
N GLY A 14 6.43 -9.27 5.79
CA GLY A 14 6.77 -10.67 6.03
C GLY A 14 5.69 -11.42 6.77
N VAL A 15 5.67 -12.73 6.56
CA VAL A 15 4.79 -13.66 7.28
C VAL A 15 5.45 -14.19 8.55
N SER A 16 6.78 -14.24 8.58
CA SER A 16 7.59 -14.64 9.74
C SER A 16 8.95 -13.96 9.70
N GLU A 17 9.73 -14.07 10.77
CA GLU A 17 11.11 -13.57 10.81
C GLU A 17 12.04 -14.16 9.74
N ASN A 18 11.70 -15.34 9.21
CA ASN A 18 12.48 -16.07 8.20
C ASN A 18 11.85 -16.04 6.80
N ASP A 19 10.78 -15.27 6.61
CA ASP A 19 10.14 -15.10 5.29
C ASP A 19 9.66 -13.66 5.15
N LEU A 20 10.58 -12.83 4.65
CA LEU A 20 10.36 -11.41 4.40
C LEU A 20 10.47 -11.13 2.90
N TRP A 21 9.72 -10.15 2.45
CA TRP A 21 9.73 -9.60 1.11
C TRP A 21 10.17 -8.15 1.16
N ALA A 22 11.09 -7.77 0.27
CA ALA A 22 11.46 -6.39 0.03
C ALA A 22 11.24 -6.03 -1.43
N VAL A 23 10.66 -4.86 -1.68
CA VAL A 23 10.40 -4.37 -3.04
C VAL A 23 10.88 -2.95 -3.19
N GLY A 24 11.26 -2.61 -4.41
CA GLY A 24 11.78 -1.29 -4.69
C GLY A 24 12.04 -1.05 -6.16
N GLY A 25 12.93 -0.11 -6.45
CA GLY A 25 13.43 0.11 -7.80
C GLY A 25 14.31 1.34 -7.93
N ASN A 26 14.94 1.47 -9.09
CA ASN A 26 15.69 2.66 -9.48
C ASN A 26 15.64 2.86 -11.01
N ILE A 27 16.18 3.99 -11.48
CA ILE A 27 16.17 4.33 -12.92
C ILE A 27 17.14 3.48 -13.77
N ILE A 28 18.00 2.66 -13.13
CA ILE A 28 19.03 1.86 -13.82
C ILE A 28 18.46 0.47 -14.15
N ASN A 29 17.94 -0.21 -13.14
CA ASN A 29 17.51 -1.61 -13.18
C ASN A 29 15.98 -1.78 -13.19
N GLY A 30 15.22 -0.70 -12.91
CA GLY A 30 13.77 -0.78 -12.76
C GLY A 30 13.35 -1.38 -11.42
N ALA A 31 12.16 -1.95 -11.38
CA ALA A 31 11.61 -2.57 -10.17
C ALA A 31 12.28 -3.90 -9.82
N PHE A 32 12.34 -4.22 -8.53
CA PHE A 32 12.82 -5.51 -8.02
C PHE A 32 11.90 -6.08 -6.93
N ALA A 33 12.03 -7.37 -6.70
CA ALA A 33 11.55 -8.05 -5.50
C ALA A 33 12.64 -8.98 -4.96
N TRP A 34 12.89 -8.90 -3.66
CA TRP A 34 13.80 -9.77 -2.91
C TRP A 34 13.03 -10.54 -1.85
N ARG A 35 13.53 -11.73 -1.51
CA ARG A 35 13.00 -12.56 -0.44
C ARG A 35 14.12 -12.92 0.55
N TYR A 36 13.84 -12.77 1.84
CA TYR A 36 14.68 -13.22 2.92
C TYR A 36 14.21 -14.60 3.37
N ASN A 37 15.14 -15.53 3.55
CA ASN A 37 14.84 -16.93 3.88
C ASN A 37 15.26 -17.35 5.31
N GLY A 38 15.64 -16.38 6.17
CA GLY A 38 16.18 -16.64 7.51
C GLY A 38 17.71 -16.62 7.60
N ASP A 39 18.41 -16.66 6.46
CA ASP A 39 19.87 -16.60 6.40
C ASP A 39 20.35 -15.40 5.55
N LYS A 40 19.76 -15.22 4.36
CA LYS A 40 20.18 -14.19 3.40
C LYS A 40 19.03 -13.65 2.56
N TRP A 41 19.25 -12.48 1.99
CA TRP A 41 18.38 -11.91 0.97
C TRP A 41 18.77 -12.43 -0.41
N GLU A 42 17.78 -12.87 -1.18
CA GLU A 42 17.95 -13.33 -2.56
C GLU A 42 16.94 -12.63 -3.47
N ASN A 43 17.25 -12.56 -4.78
CA ASN A 43 16.23 -12.17 -5.74
C ASN A 43 15.07 -13.16 -5.68
N ALA A 44 13.83 -12.66 -5.67
CA ALA A 44 12.68 -13.55 -5.68
C ALA A 44 12.67 -14.37 -6.98
N GLU A 45 12.62 -15.69 -6.86
CA GLU A 45 12.70 -16.60 -8.00
C GLU A 45 11.59 -16.29 -9.01
N ARG A 46 11.92 -16.22 -10.31
CA ARG A 46 10.98 -15.90 -11.41
C ARG A 46 10.33 -14.53 -11.35
N PHE A 47 10.85 -13.61 -10.54
CA PHE A 47 10.43 -12.22 -10.65
C PHE A 47 10.68 -11.73 -12.08
N PRO A 48 9.70 -11.07 -12.74
CA PRO A 48 9.81 -10.73 -14.15
C PRO A 48 11.05 -9.87 -14.42
N ALA A 49 11.95 -10.38 -15.27
CA ALA A 49 13.08 -9.62 -15.75
C ALA A 49 12.59 -8.47 -16.66
N GLY A 50 13.29 -7.34 -16.64
CA GLY A 50 13.07 -6.28 -17.62
C GLY A 50 11.77 -5.49 -17.45
N LEU A 51 11.24 -5.35 -16.23
CA LEU A 51 10.27 -4.29 -15.95
C LEU A 51 10.86 -2.93 -16.36
N SER A 52 10.02 -2.04 -16.86
CA SER A 52 10.47 -0.73 -17.37
C SER A 52 11.30 0.01 -16.32
N ARG A 53 12.35 0.72 -16.73
CA ARG A 53 13.15 1.58 -15.84
C ARG A 53 12.35 2.74 -15.21
N THR A 54 11.17 3.01 -15.76
CA THR A 54 10.21 3.97 -15.19
C THR A 54 9.25 3.34 -14.18
N GLN A 55 9.42 2.05 -13.88
CA GLN A 55 8.61 1.33 -12.91
C GLN A 55 9.38 1.11 -11.60
N SER A 56 8.68 1.34 -10.49
CA SER A 56 9.14 1.00 -9.15
C SER A 56 7.97 0.41 -8.37
N LEU A 57 8.28 -0.53 -7.47
CA LEU A 57 7.31 -1.09 -6.55
C LEU A 57 7.45 -0.39 -5.19
N PHE A 58 6.33 0.11 -4.66
CA PHE A 58 6.29 0.92 -3.45
C PHE A 58 5.87 0.13 -2.22
N LYS A 59 5.05 -0.91 -2.40
CA LYS A 59 4.53 -1.69 -1.28
C LYS A 59 4.39 -3.15 -1.65
N VAL A 60 4.61 -3.97 -0.63
CA VAL A 60 4.35 -5.41 -0.64
C VAL A 60 3.46 -5.73 0.56
N TRP A 61 2.50 -6.64 0.37
CA TRP A 61 1.65 -7.19 1.42
C TRP A 61 1.16 -8.56 0.98
N GLY A 62 0.97 -9.49 1.91
CA GLY A 62 0.38 -10.80 1.62
C GLY A 62 -0.47 -11.32 2.76
N GLU A 63 -1.28 -12.33 2.45
CA GLU A 63 -1.97 -13.15 3.48
C GLU A 63 -1.02 -14.21 4.05
N ASN A 64 -0.16 -14.76 3.20
CA ASN A 64 0.84 -15.75 3.56
C ASN A 64 1.98 -15.75 2.53
N SER A 65 2.95 -16.65 2.70
CA SER A 65 4.13 -16.83 1.85
C SER A 65 3.84 -17.11 0.37
N GLU A 66 2.61 -17.51 0.05
CA GLU A 66 2.18 -17.94 -1.29
C GLU A 66 1.14 -17.00 -1.92
N LYS A 67 0.68 -15.97 -1.19
CA LYS A 67 -0.30 -15.02 -1.70
C LYS A 67 0.14 -13.61 -1.37
N VAL A 68 0.95 -13.05 -2.26
CA VAL A 68 1.64 -11.78 -2.04
C VAL A 68 1.34 -10.80 -3.17
N TRP A 69 0.97 -9.58 -2.81
CA TRP A 69 0.76 -8.48 -3.71
C TRP A 69 1.94 -7.52 -3.70
N LEU A 70 2.32 -7.06 -4.89
CA LEU A 70 3.34 -6.03 -5.10
C LEU A 70 2.73 -4.93 -5.95
N ILE A 71 2.79 -3.69 -5.47
CA ILE A 71 2.17 -2.53 -6.13
C ILE A 71 3.16 -1.38 -6.30
N GLY A 72 2.91 -0.47 -7.24
CA GLY A 72 3.69 0.75 -7.33
C GLY A 72 3.27 1.73 -8.42
N THR A 73 4.28 2.26 -9.14
CA THR A 73 4.10 3.30 -10.17
C THR A 73 3.12 2.89 -11.25
N ASN A 74 2.38 3.86 -11.80
CA ASN A 74 1.54 3.69 -13.00
C ASN A 74 0.56 2.51 -12.92
N GLY A 75 -0.12 2.34 -11.79
CA GLY A 75 -1.09 1.27 -11.58
C GLY A 75 -0.49 -0.14 -11.52
N LYS A 76 0.85 -0.27 -11.53
CA LYS A 76 1.54 -1.56 -11.57
C LYS A 76 1.12 -2.38 -10.36
N THR A 77 0.56 -3.56 -10.64
CA THR A 77 0.12 -4.53 -9.65
C THR A 77 0.54 -5.92 -10.12
N ILE A 78 1.16 -6.68 -9.23
CA ILE A 78 1.65 -8.04 -9.48
C ILE A 78 1.18 -8.91 -8.31
N PHE A 79 0.63 -10.08 -8.62
CA PHE A 79 0.27 -11.11 -7.65
C PHE A 79 1.26 -12.26 -7.75
N PHE A 80 1.84 -12.66 -6.62
CA PHE A 80 2.60 -13.90 -6.49
C PHE A 80 1.71 -14.97 -5.88
N ASN A 81 1.56 -16.08 -6.58
CA ASN A 81 0.69 -17.21 -6.20
C ASN A 81 1.45 -18.39 -5.57
N GLY A 82 2.64 -18.14 -5.01
CA GLY A 82 3.52 -19.17 -4.44
C GLY A 82 4.49 -19.77 -5.45
N LYS A 83 4.27 -19.53 -6.75
CA LYS A 83 5.09 -20.08 -7.82
C LYS A 83 5.48 -19.05 -8.88
N ASP A 84 4.52 -18.26 -9.34
CA ASP A 84 4.66 -17.37 -10.48
C ASP A 84 4.17 -15.96 -10.12
N PHE A 85 4.74 -14.96 -10.81
CA PHE A 85 4.31 -13.57 -10.71
C PHE A 85 3.34 -13.25 -11.86
N ILE A 86 2.11 -12.89 -11.49
CA ILE A 86 1.01 -12.66 -12.41
C ILE A 86 0.71 -11.16 -12.42
N GLY A 87 0.86 -10.53 -13.58
CA GLY A 87 0.48 -9.13 -13.77
C GLY A 87 -1.04 -8.94 -13.66
N GLN A 88 -1.46 -7.94 -12.90
CA GLN A 88 -2.87 -7.70 -12.59
C GLN A 88 -3.29 -6.31 -13.07
N SER A 89 -4.39 -6.27 -13.83
CA SER A 89 -4.91 -5.01 -14.38
C SER A 89 -5.76 -4.29 -13.34
N THR A 90 -5.41 -3.03 -13.07
CA THR A 90 -6.16 -2.14 -12.16
C THR A 90 -6.96 -1.08 -12.90
N LYS A 91 -6.85 -1.03 -14.24
CA LYS A 91 -7.47 -0.02 -15.13
C LYS A 91 -7.10 1.44 -14.81
N THR A 92 -6.18 1.67 -13.88
CA THR A 92 -5.65 3.00 -13.53
C THR A 92 -4.18 3.11 -13.95
N GLN A 93 -3.75 4.33 -14.24
CA GLN A 93 -2.35 4.69 -14.50
C GLN A 93 -1.79 5.57 -13.38
N TYR A 94 -2.53 5.76 -12.28
CA TYR A 94 -2.04 6.48 -11.12
C TYR A 94 -1.12 5.58 -10.27
N PRO A 95 -0.13 6.15 -9.56
CA PRO A 95 0.68 5.41 -8.61
C PRO A 95 -0.18 4.85 -7.46
N LEU A 96 0.18 3.66 -7.02
CA LEU A 96 -0.45 2.94 -5.93
C LEU A 96 0.55 2.90 -4.76
N PHE A 97 0.18 3.45 -3.60
CA PHE A 97 1.14 3.70 -2.51
C PHE A 97 1.08 2.67 -1.40
N THR A 98 -0.12 2.27 -1.00
CA THR A 98 -0.28 1.30 0.08
C THR A 98 -1.33 0.26 -0.30
N ILE A 99 -1.02 -0.99 0.03
CA ILE A 99 -1.92 -2.13 -0.03
C ILE A 99 -2.01 -2.72 1.37
N HIS A 100 -3.22 -3.12 1.75
CA HIS A 100 -3.46 -3.87 2.97
C HIS A 100 -4.69 -4.75 2.78
N GLY A 101 -4.71 -5.90 3.43
CA GLY A 101 -5.88 -6.76 3.48
C GLY A 101 -6.10 -7.37 4.86
N ASN A 102 -7.06 -8.28 4.96
CA ASN A 102 -7.31 -9.06 6.17
C ASN A 102 -7.02 -10.56 5.93
N ASN A 103 -7.30 -11.38 6.95
CA ASN A 103 -7.05 -12.82 6.94
C ASN A 103 -7.95 -13.63 5.97
N ASN A 104 -8.89 -12.98 5.28
CA ASN A 104 -9.75 -13.58 4.25
C ASN A 104 -9.35 -13.09 2.84
N PHE A 105 -8.12 -12.61 2.71
CA PHE A 105 -7.58 -11.99 1.49
C PHE A 105 -8.41 -10.82 0.93
N ASN A 106 -9.29 -10.25 1.75
CA ASN A 106 -10.02 -9.05 1.36
C ASN A 106 -9.03 -7.89 1.35
N THR A 107 -8.66 -7.45 0.15
CA THR A 107 -7.51 -6.60 -0.10
C THR A 107 -7.92 -5.27 -0.70
N THR A 108 -7.33 -4.19 -0.20
CA THR A 108 -7.54 -2.82 -0.67
C THR A 108 -6.22 -2.17 -1.02
N ILE A 109 -6.20 -1.48 -2.16
CA ILE A 109 -5.11 -0.60 -2.57
C ILE A 109 -5.59 0.84 -2.48
N VAL A 110 -4.72 1.73 -1.98
CA VAL A 110 -4.91 3.16 -2.10
C VAL A 110 -3.73 3.83 -2.79
N GLY A 111 -4.02 4.93 -3.47
CA GLY A 111 -3.01 5.76 -4.11
C GLY A 111 -3.61 6.99 -4.77
N GLY A 112 -3.00 7.42 -5.87
CA GLY A 112 -3.48 8.55 -6.65
C GLY A 112 -2.44 9.65 -6.86
N LEU A 113 -2.83 10.70 -7.59
CA LEU A 113 -2.08 11.95 -7.70
C LEU A 113 -3.07 13.12 -7.61
N VAL A 114 -3.60 13.57 -8.75
CA VAL A 114 -4.61 14.65 -8.81
C VAL A 114 -6.00 14.20 -8.32
N LYS A 115 -6.28 12.89 -8.44
CA LYS A 115 -7.40 12.22 -7.76
C LYS A 115 -6.85 11.05 -6.93
N GLY A 116 -7.46 10.80 -5.78
CA GLY A 116 -7.23 9.59 -5.01
C GLY A 116 -7.89 8.38 -5.66
N ILE A 117 -7.27 7.21 -5.43
CA ILE A 117 -7.73 5.92 -5.91
C ILE A 117 -7.92 5.00 -4.70
N ILE A 118 -9.06 4.32 -4.66
CA ILE A 118 -9.31 3.15 -3.82
C ILE A 118 -9.68 2.00 -4.76
N LEU A 119 -8.93 0.90 -4.70
CA LEU A 119 -9.26 -0.34 -5.41
C LEU A 119 -9.53 -1.44 -4.40
N GLU A 120 -10.59 -2.21 -4.63
CA GLU A 120 -10.86 -3.44 -3.88
C GLU A 120 -10.77 -4.65 -4.79
N TYR A 121 -10.19 -5.75 -4.27
CA TYR A 121 -10.10 -7.01 -5.00
C TYR A 121 -11.39 -7.81 -4.80
N ILE A 122 -12.18 -7.95 -5.85
CA ILE A 122 -13.52 -8.56 -5.86
C ILE A 122 -13.62 -9.48 -7.08
N ASP A 123 -14.04 -10.72 -6.87
CA ASP A 123 -14.25 -11.72 -7.92
C ASP A 123 -13.07 -11.80 -8.92
N ASP A 124 -11.87 -12.03 -8.37
CA ASP A 124 -10.60 -12.10 -9.09
C ASP A 124 -10.19 -10.84 -9.88
N SER A 125 -10.77 -9.68 -9.57
CA SER A 125 -10.51 -8.43 -10.27
C SER A 125 -10.40 -7.21 -9.37
N TRP A 126 -9.65 -6.20 -9.81
CA TRP A 126 -9.58 -4.91 -9.12
C TRP A 126 -10.71 -3.99 -9.56
N VAL A 127 -11.51 -3.53 -8.59
CA VAL A 127 -12.65 -2.63 -8.80
C VAL A 127 -12.37 -1.28 -8.14
N GLU A 128 -12.47 -0.18 -8.91
CA GLU A 128 -12.35 1.18 -8.36
C GLU A 128 -13.58 1.53 -7.52
N LYS A 129 -13.37 1.85 -6.25
CA LYS A 129 -14.38 2.21 -5.25
C LYS A 129 -14.23 3.64 -4.72
N SER A 130 -13.39 4.45 -5.36
CA SER A 130 -13.13 5.84 -4.99
C SER A 130 -14.40 6.68 -5.05
N PRO A 131 -14.79 7.38 -3.96
CA PRO A 131 -15.83 8.40 -4.01
C PRO A 131 -15.51 9.54 -5.00
N LYS A 132 -16.52 10.31 -5.40
CA LYS A 132 -16.27 11.53 -6.18
C LYS A 132 -15.39 12.49 -5.38
N ASN A 133 -14.44 13.15 -6.06
CA ASN A 133 -13.50 14.09 -5.46
C ASN A 133 -12.65 13.50 -4.32
N THR A 134 -12.32 12.20 -4.41
CA THR A 134 -11.42 11.55 -3.45
C THR A 134 -10.05 12.26 -3.43
N PRO A 135 -9.57 12.72 -2.26
CA PRO A 135 -8.25 13.33 -2.14
C PRO A 135 -7.15 12.28 -2.36
N HIS A 136 -5.95 12.69 -2.75
CA HIS A 136 -4.80 11.79 -2.82
C HIS A 136 -4.62 11.03 -1.49
N LEU A 137 -4.64 9.69 -1.56
CA LEU A 137 -4.52 8.77 -0.44
C LEU A 137 -3.11 8.16 -0.36
N MET A 138 -2.60 7.99 0.85
CA MET A 138 -1.25 7.49 1.14
C MET A 138 -1.28 6.23 2.00
N GLY A 139 -2.18 6.16 2.98
CA GLY A 139 -2.26 5.04 3.93
C GLY A 139 -3.61 4.34 3.88
N ILE A 140 -3.60 3.03 4.08
CA ILE A 140 -4.79 2.18 4.26
C ILE A 140 -4.50 1.15 5.33
N PHE A 141 -5.48 0.89 6.18
CA PHE A 141 -5.48 -0.26 7.08
C PHE A 141 -6.86 -0.90 7.07
N ARG A 142 -6.90 -2.23 7.06
CA ARG A 142 -8.13 -3.02 6.99
C ARG A 142 -8.12 -4.11 8.06
N ARG A 143 -9.22 -4.21 8.80
CA ARG A 143 -9.64 -5.36 9.61
C ARG A 143 -10.86 -6.01 8.95
N GLU A 144 -11.42 -7.05 9.55
CA GLU A 144 -12.60 -7.75 9.03
C GLU A 144 -13.81 -6.83 8.81
N ASN A 145 -14.07 -5.91 9.73
CA ASN A 145 -15.28 -5.06 9.72
C ASN A 145 -14.98 -3.56 9.70
N GLN A 146 -13.72 -3.16 9.53
CA GLN A 146 -13.32 -1.76 9.55
C GLN A 146 -12.17 -1.53 8.59
N ALA A 147 -12.28 -0.51 7.75
CA ALA A 147 -11.20 -0.09 6.88
C ALA A 147 -11.14 1.43 6.81
N TYR A 148 -9.94 1.97 6.97
CA TYR A 148 -9.69 3.41 6.93
C TYR A 148 -8.59 3.74 5.95
N ALA A 149 -8.84 4.72 5.08
CA ALA A 149 -7.86 5.29 4.18
C ALA A 149 -7.56 6.74 4.60
N VAL A 150 -6.30 7.15 4.49
CA VAL A 150 -5.86 8.48 4.90
C VAL A 150 -5.00 9.13 3.83
N GLY A 151 -5.01 10.46 3.78
CA GLY A 151 -4.36 11.19 2.71
C GLY A 151 -4.14 12.67 3.00
N ILE A 152 -4.02 13.45 1.94
CA ILE A 152 -3.74 14.88 2.01
C ILE A 152 -4.84 15.67 2.72
N ASN A 153 -4.52 16.87 3.22
CA ASN A 153 -5.46 17.78 3.89
C ASN A 153 -6.23 17.12 5.04
N THR A 154 -5.51 16.35 5.87
CA THR A 154 -6.05 15.56 6.99
C THR A 154 -7.28 14.73 6.62
N SER A 155 -7.33 14.25 5.38
CA SER A 155 -8.48 13.48 4.89
C SER A 155 -8.46 12.08 5.45
N VAL A 156 -9.59 11.67 6.00
CA VAL A 156 -9.85 10.31 6.48
C VAL A 156 -11.09 9.81 5.74
N LEU A 157 -11.00 8.62 5.16
CA LEU A 157 -12.13 7.92 4.57
C LEU A 157 -12.34 6.62 5.34
N HIS A 158 -13.60 6.23 5.48
CA HIS A 158 -14.01 5.00 6.14
C HIS A 158 -14.92 4.19 5.24
N GLN A 159 -14.75 2.87 5.27
CA GLN A 159 -15.63 1.94 4.59
C GLN A 159 -16.86 1.63 5.46
N ILE A 160 -18.04 1.88 4.91
CA ILE A 160 -19.34 1.64 5.54
C ILE A 160 -19.91 0.34 4.99
N ASN A 161 -20.38 -0.51 5.91
CA ASN A 161 -21.00 -1.81 5.61
C ASN A 161 -20.15 -2.71 4.69
N ASN A 162 -18.83 -2.58 4.72
CA ASN A 162 -17.90 -3.28 3.82
C ASN A 162 -18.18 -3.06 2.31
N GLU A 163 -18.88 -1.98 1.93
CA GLU A 163 -19.31 -1.76 0.54
C GLU A 163 -18.92 -0.38 -0.01
N GLN A 164 -19.21 0.67 0.74
CA GLN A 164 -19.09 2.05 0.27
C GLN A 164 -18.05 2.83 1.07
N TRP A 165 -17.27 3.66 0.39
CA TRP A 165 -16.31 4.55 1.04
C TRP A 165 -16.90 5.93 1.20
N GLU A 166 -16.70 6.53 2.37
CA GLU A 166 -17.11 7.90 2.64
C GLU A 166 -15.98 8.69 3.30
N LYS A 167 -15.88 9.97 2.97
CA LYS A 167 -14.98 10.89 3.66
C LYS A 167 -15.60 11.32 4.97
N ILE A 168 -14.85 11.17 6.07
CA ILE A 168 -15.25 11.62 7.40
C ILE A 168 -14.90 13.11 7.54
N ASP A 169 -15.85 13.91 8.02
CA ASP A 169 -15.55 15.23 8.58
C ASP A 169 -15.00 15.07 9.99
N THR A 170 -13.70 15.32 10.14
CA THR A 170 -13.00 15.23 11.42
C THR A 170 -13.10 16.52 12.24
N GLY A 171 -13.62 17.61 11.66
CA GLY A 171 -13.58 18.95 12.26
C GLY A 171 -12.18 19.58 12.29
N ILE A 172 -11.14 18.86 11.85
CA ILE A 172 -9.75 19.31 11.91
C ILE A 172 -9.46 20.21 10.72
N LYS A 173 -9.10 21.47 11.00
CA LYS A 173 -8.74 22.46 9.99
C LYS A 173 -7.23 22.52 9.80
N SER A 174 -6.68 21.51 9.13
CA SER A 174 -5.26 21.43 8.81
C SER A 174 -5.03 20.99 7.37
N LYS A 175 -3.92 21.44 6.77
CA LYS A 175 -3.50 21.03 5.42
C LYS A 175 -2.46 19.92 5.43
N LYS A 176 -2.04 19.44 6.61
CA LYS A 176 -1.06 18.36 6.73
C LYS A 176 -1.55 17.07 6.09
N GLY A 177 -0.63 16.29 5.53
CA GLY A 177 -0.93 14.99 4.95
C GLY A 177 -0.88 13.90 6.01
N LEU A 178 -1.87 13.02 6.04
CA LEU A 178 -1.84 11.79 6.84
C LEU A 178 -1.25 10.66 6.00
N HIS A 179 -0.15 10.09 6.48
CA HIS A 179 0.66 9.16 5.70
C HIS A 179 0.34 7.69 6.04
N SER A 180 0.06 7.40 7.31
CA SER A 180 -0.19 6.03 7.78
C SER A 180 -1.38 6.00 8.74
N VAL A 181 -2.03 4.85 8.78
CA VAL A 181 -3.20 4.58 9.62
C VAL A 181 -3.12 3.17 10.14
N TRP A 182 -3.62 2.96 11.36
CA TRP A 182 -3.68 1.67 12.02
C TRP A 182 -4.94 1.59 12.88
N ILE A 183 -5.53 0.40 12.97
CA ILE A 183 -6.70 0.13 13.80
C ILE A 183 -6.27 -0.83 14.90
N ASP A 184 -6.39 -0.41 16.16
CA ASP A 184 -6.06 -1.22 17.32
C ASP A 184 -7.12 -2.33 17.57
N GLU A 185 -6.82 -3.24 18.50
CA GLU A 185 -7.69 -4.39 18.79
C GLU A 185 -9.05 -4.00 19.37
N LYS A 186 -9.16 -2.80 19.94
CA LYS A 186 -10.41 -2.26 20.49
C LYS A 186 -11.22 -1.52 19.43
N GLY A 187 -10.69 -1.35 18.21
CA GLY A 187 -11.31 -0.57 17.14
C GLY A 187 -10.92 0.92 17.15
N GLY A 188 -9.97 1.31 17.99
CA GLY A 188 -9.44 2.67 17.99
C GLY A 188 -8.60 2.92 16.74
N VAL A 189 -8.78 4.07 16.10
CA VAL A 189 -8.11 4.43 14.85
C VAL A 189 -7.03 5.45 15.12
N TRP A 190 -5.80 5.09 14.77
CA TRP A 190 -4.61 5.91 14.91
C TRP A 190 -4.11 6.31 13.53
N THR A 191 -3.81 7.57 13.32
CA THR A 191 -3.18 8.02 12.07
C THR A 191 -2.13 9.08 12.34
N VAL A 192 -1.05 9.01 11.57
CA VAL A 192 0.12 9.90 11.70
C VAL A 192 0.44 10.56 10.37
N GLY A 193 1.00 11.76 10.44
CA GLY A 193 1.24 12.60 9.27
C GLY A 193 2.08 13.83 9.57
N GLY A 194 2.01 14.81 8.68
CA GLY A 194 2.75 16.07 8.75
C GLY A 194 2.95 16.68 7.36
N ASP A 195 4.05 17.40 7.16
CA ASP A 195 4.53 17.80 5.84
C ASP A 195 5.25 16.63 5.17
N VAL A 196 4.46 15.67 4.66
CA VAL A 196 4.98 14.38 4.18
C VAL A 196 5.14 14.29 2.65
N LEU A 197 4.72 15.32 1.93
CA LEU A 197 4.69 15.30 0.46
C LEU A 197 6.00 15.80 -0.18
N ALA A 198 6.71 16.69 0.51
CA ALA A 198 7.96 17.25 0.03
C ALA A 198 8.83 17.73 1.20
N PRO A 199 10.16 17.69 1.08
CA PRO A 199 11.05 18.29 2.06
C PRO A 199 10.81 19.80 2.25
N PRO A 200 11.05 20.35 3.46
CA PRO A 200 11.47 19.63 4.66
C PRO A 200 10.31 18.80 5.26
N LEU A 201 10.61 17.58 5.70
CA LEU A 201 9.61 16.68 6.30
C LEU A 201 9.42 17.03 7.77
N THR A 202 8.45 17.90 8.06
CA THR A 202 8.28 18.56 9.36
C THR A 202 6.85 18.52 9.88
N GLU A 203 6.63 19.11 11.05
CA GLU A 203 5.31 19.36 11.65
C GLU A 203 4.45 18.09 11.78
N GLY A 204 5.05 17.08 12.43
CA GLY A 204 4.40 15.81 12.70
C GLY A 204 3.07 15.99 13.44
N ILE A 205 2.05 15.25 12.98
CA ILE A 205 0.74 15.20 13.60
C ILE A 205 0.33 13.75 13.87
N MET A 206 -0.46 13.55 14.91
CA MET A 206 -1.13 12.29 15.23
C MET A 206 -2.60 12.59 15.55
N LEU A 207 -3.50 11.80 14.96
CA LEU A 207 -4.92 11.82 15.28
C LEU A 207 -5.32 10.46 15.84
N TYR A 208 -6.25 10.50 16.80
CA TYR A 208 -6.85 9.32 17.38
C TYR A 208 -8.37 9.46 17.41
N ARG A 209 -9.06 8.41 16.97
CA ARG A 209 -10.51 8.24 17.13
C ARG A 209 -10.73 7.05 18.05
N SER A 210 -11.47 7.26 19.15
CA SER A 210 -11.93 6.17 20.00
C SER A 210 -12.86 5.22 19.25
N PRO A 211 -12.97 3.93 19.66
CA PRO A 211 -13.87 2.96 19.05
C PRO A 211 -15.29 3.50 18.78
#